data_AF-A0A350XND3-F1
#
_entry.id   AF-A0A350XND3-F1
#
_cell.length_a   1.000
_cell.length_b   1.000
_cell.length_c   1.000
_cell.angle_alpha   90.00
_cell.angle_beta   90.00
_cell.angle_gamma   90.00
#
_symmetry.space_group_name_H-M   'P 1'
#
loop_
_entity.id
_entity.type
_entity.pdbx_description
1 polymer ?
#
loop_
_entity_poly.entity_id
_entity_poly.type
_entity_poly.pdbx_seq_one_letter_code
_entity_poly.pdbx_strand_id
1 'polypeptide(L)' 'MQLSEENIRINITLSRYDYHRLKLWCKIHGRTPAAVAGHIVSSAIEANFDLINAQAADYAKWQKQTLEDIIDEESGE' A
#
# COMPACT_ATOMS: atom_id res chain seq x y z
N MET A 1 3.52 18.73 2.35
CA MET A 1 4.85 18.11 2.42
C MET A 1 5.11 17.28 1.17
N GLN A 2 6.38 17.14 0.77
CA GLN A 2 6.79 16.17 -0.23
C GLN A 2 7.21 14.92 0.54
N LEU A 3 6.35 13.87 0.54
CA LEU A 3 6.72 12.56 1.06
C LEU A 3 8.05 12.15 0.41
N SER A 4 9.07 11.84 1.22
CA SER A 4 10.37 11.47 0.69
C SER A 4 10.23 10.25 -0.24
N GLU A 5 10.96 10.21 -1.35
CA GLU A 5 10.99 9.05 -2.27
C GLU A 5 11.73 7.84 -1.65
N GLU A 6 11.52 7.59 -0.37
CA GLU A 6 12.15 6.51 0.36
C GLU A 6 11.48 5.18 0.03
N ASN A 7 12.30 4.20 -0.35
CA ASN A 7 11.82 2.87 -0.64
C ASN A 7 11.60 2.09 0.66
N ILE A 8 10.34 1.92 1.06
CA ILE A 8 9.95 1.08 2.21
C ILE A 8 9.88 -0.40 1.77
N ARG A 9 10.51 -1.28 2.55
CA ARG A 9 10.45 -2.73 2.34
C ARG A 9 9.41 -3.36 3.26
N ILE A 10 8.41 -4.01 2.67
CA ILE A 10 7.40 -4.79 3.38
C ILE A 10 7.61 -6.30 3.17
N ASN A 11 7.36 -7.10 4.20
CA ASN A 11 7.34 -8.55 4.12
C ASN A 11 5.91 -9.04 3.93
N ILE A 12 5.61 -9.68 2.79
CA ILE A 12 4.28 -10.21 2.47
C ILE A 12 4.26 -11.74 2.59
N THR A 13 3.20 -12.27 3.21
CA THR A 13 2.92 -13.71 3.24
C THR A 13 1.82 -14.02 2.25
N LEU A 14 2.08 -14.94 1.32
CA LEU A 14 1.11 -15.38 0.31
C LEU A 14 0.83 -16.86 0.47
N SER A 15 -0.39 -17.27 0.11
CA SER A 15 -0.68 -18.69 -0.06
C SER A 15 0.21 -19.28 -1.17
N ARG A 16 0.45 -20.59 -1.10
CA ARG A 16 1.21 -21.28 -2.15
C ARG A 16 0.54 -21.13 -3.53
N TYR A 17 -0.79 -21.15 -3.55
CA TYR A 17 -1.58 -21.00 -4.79
C TYR A 17 -1.34 -19.62 -5.43
N ASP A 18 -1.48 -18.54 -4.64
CA ASP A 18 -1.32 -17.16 -5.14
C ASP A 18 0.11 -16.90 -5.59
N TYR A 19 1.10 -17.39 -4.83
CA TYR A 19 2.50 -17.27 -5.22
C TYR A 19 2.79 -17.95 -6.57
N HIS A 20 2.19 -19.12 -6.83
CA HIS A 20 2.33 -19.78 -8.13
C HIS A 20 1.71 -18.98 -9.28
N ARG A 21 0.53 -18.39 -9.07
CA ARG A 21 -0.11 -17.50 -10.05
C ARG A 21 0.71 -16.25 -10.31
N LEU A 22 1.23 -15.62 -9.26
CA LEU A 22 2.12 -14.47 -9.35
C LEU A 22 3.37 -14.81 -10.18
N LYS A 23 4.03 -15.95 -9.90
CA LYS A 23 5.20 -16.39 -10.69
C LYS A 23 4.87 -16.62 -12.17
N LEU A 24 3.71 -17.23 -12.47
CA LEU A 24 3.28 -17.42 -13.85
C LEU A 24 3.11 -16.06 -14.54
N TRP A 25 2.46 -15.12 -13.87
CA TRP A 25 2.26 -13.78 -14.39
C TRP A 25 3.60 -13.07 -14.64
N CYS A 26 4.52 -13.15 -13.69
CA CYS A 26 5.89 -12.65 -13.82
C CYS A 26 6.62 -13.18 -15.06
N LYS A 27 6.49 -14.50 -15.31
CA LYS A 27 7.10 -15.15 -16.48
C LYS A 27 6.55 -14.61 -17.80
N ILE A 28 5.25 -14.32 -17.86
CA ILE A 28 4.60 -13.80 -19.07
C ILE A 28 5.09 -12.37 -19.40
N HIS A 29 5.29 -11.53 -18.39
CA HIS A 29 5.64 -10.11 -18.59
C HIS A 29 7.13 -9.78 -18.41
N GLY A 30 7.98 -10.78 -18.11
CA GLY A 30 9.42 -10.56 -17.90
C GLY A 30 9.74 -9.71 -16.67
N ARG A 31 8.93 -9.79 -15.61
CA ARG A 31 9.10 -9.00 -14.38
C ARG A 31 9.37 -9.89 -13.17
N THR A 32 9.91 -9.32 -12.10
CA THR A 32 10.13 -10.05 -10.84
C THR A 32 8.84 -10.11 -10.01
N PRO A 33 8.66 -11.13 -9.15
CA PRO A 33 7.51 -11.21 -8.25
C PRO A 33 7.33 -9.98 -7.37
N ALA A 34 8.42 -9.41 -6.85
CA ALA A 34 8.39 -8.21 -6.03
C ALA A 34 7.88 -7.00 -6.82
N ALA A 35 8.32 -6.81 -8.06
CA ALA A 35 7.87 -5.68 -8.89
C ALA A 35 6.39 -5.80 -9.25
N VAL A 36 5.91 -7.01 -9.58
CA VAL A 36 4.48 -7.23 -9.88
C VAL A 36 3.64 -7.07 -8.62
N ALA A 37 4.06 -7.64 -7.49
CA ALA A 37 3.35 -7.47 -6.22
C ALA A 37 3.28 -6.00 -5.80
N GLY A 38 4.39 -5.26 -5.89
CA GLY A 38 4.42 -3.83 -5.60
C GLY A 38 3.46 -3.03 -6.50
N HIS A 39 3.42 -3.35 -7.79
CA HIS A 39 2.48 -2.71 -8.72
C HIS A 39 1.01 -3.00 -8.39
N ILE A 40 0.68 -4.26 -8.03
CA ILE A 40 -0.67 -4.63 -7.60
C ILE A 40 -1.05 -3.83 -6.35
N VAL A 41 -0.15 -3.72 -5.37
CA VAL A 41 -0.39 -2.97 -4.13
C VAL A 41 -0.59 -1.48 -4.42
N SER A 42 0.28 -0.82 -5.20
CA SER A 42 0.09 0.61 -5.51
C SER A 42 -1.19 0.85 -6.30
N SER A 43 -1.50 0.01 -7.29
CA SER A 43 -2.75 0.13 -8.06
C SER A 43 -3.98 -0.03 -7.17
N ALA A 44 -3.93 -0.96 -6.21
CA ALA A 44 -5.02 -1.15 -5.26
C ALA A 44 -5.17 0.05 -4.31
N ILE A 45 -4.07 0.61 -3.82
CA ILE A 45 -4.07 1.81 -2.97
C ILE A 45 -4.66 2.99 -3.75
N GLU A 46 -4.17 3.26 -4.96
CA GLU A 46 -4.63 4.36 -5.82
C GLU A 46 -6.12 4.26 -6.14
N ALA A 47 -6.59 3.05 -6.46
CA ALA A 47 -8.00 2.81 -6.75
C ALA A 47 -8.92 3.01 -5.53
N ASN A 48 -8.37 3.02 -4.31
CA ASN A 48 -9.12 3.15 -3.07
C ASN A 48 -8.80 4.44 -2.29
N PHE A 49 -8.09 5.41 -2.88
CA PHE A 49 -7.66 6.61 -2.16
C PHE A 49 -8.80 7.37 -1.49
N ASP A 50 -9.90 7.62 -2.18
CA ASP A 50 -11.03 8.35 -1.61
C ASP A 50 -11.64 7.64 -0.40
N LEU A 51 -11.73 6.30 -0.49
CA LEU A 51 -12.23 5.46 0.60
C LEU A 51 -11.28 5.48 1.80
N ILE A 52 -9.98 5.31 1.55
CA ILE A 52 -8.94 5.33 2.59
C ILE A 52 -8.98 6.69 3.33
N ASN A 53 -9.04 7.80 2.59
CA ASN A 53 -9.10 9.14 3.16
C ASN A 53 -10.38 9.38 3.97
N ALA A 54 -11.54 8.92 3.48
CA ALA A 54 -12.80 9.01 4.23
C ALA A 54 -12.73 8.22 5.55
N GLN A 55 -12.18 7.00 5.51
CA GLN A 55 -12.00 6.16 6.69
C GLN A 55 -10.99 6.76 7.68
N ALA A 56 -9.89 7.34 7.19
CA ALA A 56 -8.92 8.04 8.02
C ALA A 56 -9.54 9.26 8.71
N ALA A 57 -10.37 10.04 8.01
CA ALA A 57 -11.06 11.18 8.59
C ALA A 57 -12.04 10.77 9.70
N ASP A 58 -12.74 9.66 9.52
CA ASP A 58 -13.60 9.11 10.57
C ASP A 58 -12.78 8.60 11.75
N TYR A 59 -11.67 7.88 11.50
CA TYR A 59 -10.74 7.42 12.54
C TYR A 59 -10.18 8.58 13.38
N ALA A 60 -9.77 9.67 12.74
CA ALA A 60 -9.30 10.88 13.41
C ALA A 60 -10.34 11.46 14.37
N LYS A 61 -11.61 11.54 13.95
CA LYS A 61 -12.72 11.98 14.82
C LYS A 61 -12.86 11.08 16.07
N TRP A 62 -12.73 9.77 15.91
CA TRP A 62 -12.79 8.82 17.03
C TRP A 62 -11.65 9.00 18.02
N GLN A 63 -10.43 9.24 17.50
CA GLN A 63 -9.25 9.49 18.32
C GLN A 63 -9.19 10.91 18.90
N LYS A 64 -10.12 11.79 18.50
CA LYS A 64 -10.09 13.23 18.81
C LYS A 64 -8.80 13.92 18.33
N GLN A 65 -8.22 13.41 17.25
CA GLN A 65 -7.08 13.97 16.52
C GLN A 65 -7.56 14.59 15.21
N THR A 66 -6.72 15.41 14.58
CA THR A 66 -6.99 15.89 13.21
C THR A 66 -6.59 14.82 12.19
N LEU A 67 -7.10 14.93 10.95
CA LEU A 67 -6.70 14.02 9.88
C LEU A 67 -5.21 14.19 9.57
N GLU A 68 -4.72 15.43 9.64
CA GLU A 68 -3.32 15.78 9.46
C GLU A 68 -2.42 15.08 10.50
N ASP A 69 -2.81 15.08 11.78
CA ASP A 69 -2.03 14.40 12.84
C ASP A 69 -1.89 12.89 12.58
N ILE A 70 -2.97 12.24 12.11
CA ILE A 70 -2.95 10.81 11.77
C ILE A 70 -2.07 10.53 10.55
N ILE A 71 -2.11 11.41 9.54
CA ILE A 71 -1.28 11.27 8.34
C ILE A 71 0.20 11.44 8.69
N ASP A 72 0.53 12.40 9.56
CA ASP A 72 1.90 12.66 9.98
C ASP A 72 2.45 11.48 10.81
N GLU A 73 1.67 10.91 11.75
CA GLU A 73 2.05 9.71 12.51
C GLU A 73 2.39 8.51 11.59
N GLU A 74 1.55 8.25 10.59
CA GLU A 74 1.75 7.12 9.66
C GLU A 74 2.82 7.39 8.59
N SER A 75 3.11 8.67 8.32
CA SER A 75 4.20 9.08 7.42
C SER A 75 5.58 8.99 8.08
N GLY A 76 5.64 8.79 9.40
CA GLY A 76 6.87 8.59 10.15
C GLY A 76 7.68 9.86 10.43
N GLU A 77 7.03 11.05 10.43
CA GLU A 77 7.63 12.33 10.86
C GLU A 77 7.35 12.65 12.33
#